data_AF-A0A957TBS5-F1
#
_entry.id   AF-A0A957TBS5-F1
#
_cell.length_a   1.000
_cell.length_b   1.000
_cell.length_c   1.000
_cell.angle_alpha   90.00
_cell.angle_beta   90.00
_cell.angle_gamma   90.00
#
_symmetry.space_group_name_H-M   'P 1'
#
loop_
_entity.id
_entity.type
_entity.pdbx_description
1 polymer ?
#
loop_
_entity_poly.entity_id
_entity_poly.type
_entity_poly.pdbx_seq_one_letter_code
_entity_poly.pdbx_strand_id
1 'polypeptide(L)'
;MNRFLPFLFVVIFLLSACGSAPAESAQAPAAAQASGAVLFQDDFAQATTGWDRLLVTEGVMDYYSGGYRVLVNALQTNFWSTPRRNFTDVRVEVDTGKLGGPDENRIGLLCRYNG
;
A
#
# COMPACT_ATOMS: atom_id res chain seq x y z
N MET A 1 27.77 36.69 47.98
CA MET A 1 27.42 35.38 47.37
C MET A 1 26.41 35.62 46.26
N ASN A 2 26.88 35.79 45.03
CA ASN A 2 26.05 36.09 43.86
C ASN A 2 25.24 34.86 43.43
N ARG A 3 23.98 34.78 43.85
CA ARG A 3 23.03 33.70 43.47
C ARG A 3 22.42 33.87 42.06
N PHE A 4 22.83 34.90 41.31
CA PHE A 4 22.37 35.15 39.93
C PHE A 4 23.19 34.43 38.84
N LEU A 5 24.39 33.94 39.17
CA LEU A 5 25.27 33.26 38.23
C LEU A 5 24.76 31.90 37.67
N PRO A 6 24.05 31.04 38.44
CA PRO A 6 23.57 29.77 37.90
C PRO A 6 22.37 29.95 36.96
N PHE A 7 21.61 31.05 37.08
CA PHE A 7 20.47 31.32 36.22
C PHE A 7 20.90 31.72 34.80
N LEU A 8 22.02 32.44 34.67
CA LEU A 8 22.58 32.83 33.38
C LEU A 8 23.11 31.62 32.58
N PHE A 9 23.66 30.61 33.27
CA PHE A 9 24.15 29.38 32.64
C PHE A 9 23.04 28.47 32.08
N VAL A 10 21.85 28.46 32.71
CA VAL A 10 20.69 27.67 32.24
C VAL A 10 20.07 28.26 30.98
N VAL A 11 20.04 29.60 30.86
CA VAL A 11 19.48 30.28 29.68
C VAL A 11 20.34 30.07 28.43
N ILE A 12 21.66 29.97 28.58
CA ILE A 12 22.60 29.70 27.46
C ILE A 12 22.43 28.27 26.91
N PHE A 13 22.09 27.29 27.76
CA PHE A 13 21.83 25.91 27.34
C PHE A 13 20.51 25.73 26.57
N LEU A 14 19.53 26.61 26.79
CA LEU A 14 18.22 26.52 26.12
C LEU A 14 18.19 27.16 24.72
N LEU A 15 19.17 28.00 24.38
CA LEU A 15 19.23 28.70 23.08
C LEU A 15 20.03 27.94 22.01
N SER A 16 20.67 26.81 22.34
CA SER A 16 21.52 26.03 21.42
C SER A 16 20.80 24.88 20.69
N ALA A 17 19.48 24.72 20.88
CA ALA A 17 18.69 23.65 20.25
C ALA A 17 18.17 23.97 18.83
N CYS A 18 18.48 25.16 18.28
CA CYS A 18 18.19 25.48 16.88
C CYS A 18 19.38 25.09 15.99
N GLY A 19 19.48 23.81 15.65
CA GLY A 19 20.51 23.34 14.73
C GLY A 19 20.19 21.96 14.20
N SER A 20 19.89 21.88 12.90
CA SER A 20 19.66 20.66 12.10
C SER A 20 18.29 19.98 12.25
N ALA A 21 17.24 20.61 11.69
CA ALA A 21 16.22 19.82 11.03
C ALA A 21 16.85 19.17 9.79
N PRO A 22 16.68 17.87 9.53
CA PRO A 22 17.07 17.30 8.25
C PRO A 22 16.32 18.06 7.15
N ALA A 23 17.06 18.58 6.17
CA ALA A 23 16.49 19.13 4.97
C ALA A 23 15.73 18.01 4.27
N GLU A 24 14.42 17.94 4.51
CA GLU A 24 13.50 17.15 3.72
C GLU A 24 13.61 17.73 2.32
N SER A 25 14.33 17.03 1.45
CA SER A 25 14.42 17.39 0.04
C SER A 25 13.00 17.46 -0.47
N ALA A 26 12.50 18.69 -0.70
CA ALA A 26 11.25 18.91 -1.37
C ALA A 26 11.40 18.32 -2.77
N GLN A 27 11.02 17.05 -2.92
CA GLN A 27 10.91 16.41 -4.20
C GLN A 27 9.95 17.28 -5.00
N ALA A 28 10.47 17.84 -6.10
CA ALA A 28 9.64 18.57 -7.05
C ALA A 28 8.40 17.70 -7.34
N PRO A 29 7.19 18.28 -7.36
CA PRO A 29 5.97 17.51 -7.61
C PRO A 29 6.20 16.68 -8.87
N ALA A 30 6.05 15.36 -8.75
CA ALA A 30 6.03 14.49 -9.93
C ALA A 30 5.03 15.10 -10.92
N ALA A 31 5.41 15.21 -12.19
CA ALA A 31 4.55 15.78 -13.22
C ALA A 31 3.17 15.12 -13.12
N ALA A 32 2.13 15.92 -12.92
CA ALA A 32 0.79 15.39 -12.75
C ALA A 32 0.41 14.55 -13.98
N GLN A 33 0.11 13.27 -13.77
CA GLN A 33 -0.40 12.43 -14.86
C GLN A 33 -1.72 13.02 -15.37
N ALA A 34 -1.89 13.00 -16.70
CA ALA A 34 -3.14 13.42 -17.32
C ALA A 34 -4.29 12.55 -16.81
N SER A 35 -5.47 13.15 -16.66
CA SER A 35 -6.69 12.39 -16.33
C SER A 35 -6.92 11.29 -17.36
N GLY A 36 -7.20 10.08 -16.88
CA GLY A 36 -7.37 8.89 -17.72
C GLY A 36 -6.07 8.18 -18.13
N ALA A 37 -4.90 8.66 -17.69
CA ALA A 37 -3.65 7.92 -17.88
C ALA A 37 -3.70 6.57 -17.16
N VAL A 38 -3.23 5.52 -17.84
CA VAL A 38 -3.04 4.19 -17.23
C VAL A 38 -1.86 4.26 -16.28
N LEU A 39 -2.13 4.14 -14.98
CA LEU A 39 -1.09 4.18 -13.93
C LEU A 39 -0.46 2.80 -13.68
N PHE A 40 -1.23 1.75 -13.92
CA PHE A 40 -0.83 0.35 -13.79
C PHE A 40 -1.80 -0.51 -14.57
N GLN A 41 -1.29 -1.55 -15.22
CA GLN A 41 -2.07 -2.55 -15.94
C GLN A 41 -1.35 -3.90 -15.85
N ASP A 42 -2.15 -4.96 -15.73
CA ASP A 42 -1.67 -6.33 -15.69
C ASP A 42 -2.72 -7.23 -16.35
N ASP A 43 -2.28 -8.08 -17.28
CA ASP A 43 -3.11 -9.09 -17.92
C ASP A 43 -3.02 -10.46 -17.22
N PHE A 44 -2.17 -10.55 -16.18
CA PHE A 44 -1.87 -11.75 -15.40
C PHE A 44 -1.26 -12.90 -16.21
N ALA A 45 -0.74 -12.65 -17.41
CA ALA A 45 -0.09 -13.66 -18.23
C ALA A 45 1.28 -14.09 -17.66
N GLN A 46 1.93 -13.20 -16.89
CA GLN A 46 3.24 -13.45 -16.29
C GLN A 46 3.15 -13.50 -14.76
N ALA A 47 3.70 -14.56 -14.16
CA ALA A 47 3.70 -14.75 -12.71
C ALA A 47 4.70 -13.84 -11.94
N THR A 48 5.16 -12.76 -12.57
CA THR A 48 6.22 -11.86 -12.07
C THR A 48 5.77 -10.40 -11.93
N THR A 49 4.48 -10.11 -12.15
CA THR A 49 3.96 -8.73 -12.10
C THR A 49 3.75 -8.20 -10.67
N GLY A 50 3.90 -9.07 -9.67
CA GLY A 50 4.13 -8.67 -8.28
C GLY A 50 2.94 -8.80 -7.34
N TRP A 51 1.83 -9.41 -7.77
CA TRP A 51 0.74 -9.83 -6.89
C TRP A 51 1.21 -10.86 -5.85
N ASP A 52 0.48 -10.95 -4.74
CA ASP A 52 0.83 -11.89 -3.67
C ASP A 52 0.65 -13.33 -4.14
N ARG A 53 1.41 -14.24 -3.53
CA ARG A 53 1.27 -15.66 -3.78
C ARG A 53 1.11 -16.32 -2.43
N LEU A 54 0.00 -17.04 -2.26
CA LEU A 54 -0.38 -17.65 -1.01
C LEU A 54 -0.81 -19.08 -1.26
N LEU A 55 -0.23 -20.01 -0.51
CA LEU A 55 -0.69 -21.40 -0.43
C LEU A 55 -0.78 -21.77 1.05
N VAL A 56 -2.01 -21.87 1.55
CA VAL A 56 -2.32 -22.23 2.93
C VAL A 56 -3.48 -23.24 2.95
N THR A 57 -3.78 -23.82 4.11
CA THR A 57 -4.87 -24.79 4.25
C THR A 57 -6.21 -24.20 3.85
N GLU A 58 -6.41 -22.92 4.12
CA GLU A 58 -7.63 -22.16 3.86
C GLU A 58 -7.81 -21.78 2.39
N GLY A 59 -6.78 -21.95 1.53
CA GLY A 59 -6.90 -21.72 0.10
C GLY A 59 -5.62 -21.27 -0.61
N VAL A 60 -5.82 -20.69 -1.80
CA VAL A 60 -4.73 -20.32 -2.72
C VAL A 60 -4.98 -18.94 -3.34
N MET A 61 -3.94 -18.11 -3.39
CA MET A 61 -3.86 -16.98 -4.32
C MET A 61 -2.65 -17.17 -5.21
N ASP A 62 -2.85 -17.31 -6.51
CA ASP A 62 -1.75 -17.43 -7.46
C ASP A 62 -2.21 -17.20 -8.91
N TYR A 63 -1.27 -17.01 -9.82
CA TYR A 63 -1.50 -17.03 -11.25
C TYR A 63 -1.93 -18.44 -11.68
N TYR A 64 -3.00 -18.51 -12.46
CA TYR A 64 -3.61 -19.76 -12.89
C TYR A 64 -4.32 -19.56 -14.23
N SER A 65 -3.96 -20.37 -15.22
CA SER A 65 -4.61 -20.39 -16.55
C SER A 65 -4.66 -19.02 -17.25
N GLY A 66 -3.63 -18.19 -17.10
CA GLY A 66 -3.55 -16.86 -17.71
C GLY A 66 -4.32 -15.76 -16.96
N GLY A 67 -4.81 -16.05 -15.75
CA GLY A 67 -5.44 -15.07 -14.85
C GLY A 67 -4.83 -15.12 -13.45
N TYR A 68 -5.20 -14.18 -12.58
CA TYR A 68 -4.91 -14.27 -11.15
C TYR A 68 -6.10 -14.85 -10.40
N ARG A 69 -5.91 -16.01 -9.75
CA ARG A 69 -6.98 -16.76 -9.09
C ARG A 69 -6.92 -16.57 -7.59
N VAL A 70 -8.06 -16.23 -7.01
CA VAL A 70 -8.33 -16.32 -5.57
C VAL A 70 -9.26 -17.49 -5.31
N LEU A 71 -8.76 -18.51 -4.61
CA LEU A 71 -9.50 -19.69 -4.17
C LEU A 71 -9.57 -19.70 -2.64
N VAL A 72 -10.78 -19.68 -2.09
CA VAL A 72 -11.03 -19.75 -0.65
C VAL A 72 -11.76 -21.05 -0.34
N ASN A 73 -11.17 -21.88 0.53
CA ASN A 73 -11.65 -23.21 0.90
C ASN A 73 -12.10 -23.30 2.37
N ALA A 74 -12.12 -22.19 3.11
CA ALA A 74 -12.55 -22.11 4.50
C ALA A 74 -13.76 -21.18 4.67
N LEU A 75 -14.65 -21.54 5.61
CA LEU A 75 -15.79 -20.70 5.97
C LEU A 75 -15.32 -19.40 6.64
N GLN A 76 -16.10 -18.34 6.48
CA GLN A 76 -15.87 -17.04 7.14
C GLN A 76 -14.47 -16.45 6.87
N THR A 77 -13.86 -16.80 5.74
CA THR A 77 -12.51 -16.41 5.38
C THR A 77 -12.55 -15.49 4.17
N ASN A 78 -11.74 -14.44 4.17
CA ASN A 78 -11.55 -13.55 3.04
C ASN A 78 -10.07 -13.52 2.67
N PHE A 79 -9.78 -13.60 1.38
CA PHE A 79 -8.45 -13.33 0.84
C PHE A 79 -8.51 -12.08 -0.01
N TRP A 80 -7.42 -11.31 0.04
CA TRP A 80 -7.20 -10.15 -0.82
C TRP A 80 -5.71 -10.07 -1.14
N SER A 81 -5.39 -9.39 -2.24
CA SER A 81 -4.01 -9.13 -2.64
C SER A 81 -3.91 -7.72 -3.20
N THR A 82 -2.68 -7.20 -3.22
CA THR A 82 -2.39 -5.90 -3.82
C THR A 82 -1.24 -6.03 -4.82
N PRO A 83 -1.17 -5.15 -5.83
CA PRO A 83 0.01 -5.07 -6.70
C PRO A 83 1.22 -4.40 -6.03
N ARG A 84 1.19 -4.16 -4.70
CA ARG A 84 2.19 -3.39 -3.95
C ARG A 84 2.50 -2.03 -4.59
N ARG A 85 1.43 -1.30 -4.92
CA ARG A 85 1.45 0.07 -5.45
C ARG A 85 0.52 0.93 -4.62
N ASN A 86 0.93 2.17 -4.40
CA ASN A 86 0.14 3.16 -3.69
C ASN A 86 -0.34 4.23 -4.67
N PHE A 87 -1.63 4.49 -4.67
CA PHE A 87 -2.27 5.53 -5.46
C PHE A 87 -3.27 6.31 -4.59
N THR A 88 -3.50 7.57 -4.92
CA THR A 88 -4.41 8.46 -4.18
C THR A 88 -5.83 8.37 -4.73
N ASP A 89 -6.05 8.97 -5.90
CA ASP A 89 -7.33 9.03 -6.59
C ASP A 89 -7.22 8.27 -7.91
N VAL A 90 -7.99 7.20 -8.01
CA VAL A 90 -7.93 6.27 -9.13
C VAL A 90 -9.31 5.74 -9.50
N ARG A 91 -9.43 5.37 -10.77
CA ARG A 91 -10.46 4.44 -11.26
C ARG A 91 -9.80 3.07 -11.39
N VAL A 92 -10.39 2.05 -10.77
CA VAL A 92 -9.89 0.68 -10.82
C VAL A 92 -10.91 -0.17 -11.57
N GLU A 93 -10.41 -0.98 -12.50
CA GLU A 93 -11.22 -1.89 -13.31
C GLU A 93 -10.51 -3.24 -13.36
N VAL A 94 -11.30 -4.32 -13.43
CA VAL A 94 -10.80 -5.68 -13.57
C VAL A 94 -11.87 -6.54 -14.22
N ASP A 95 -11.47 -7.36 -15.19
CA ASP A 95 -12.32 -8.42 -15.72
C ASP A 95 -12.30 -9.61 -14.76
N THR A 96 -13.49 -10.04 -14.32
CA THR A 96 -13.62 -11.11 -13.32
C THR A 96 -14.60 -12.18 -13.77
N GLY A 97 -14.33 -13.41 -13.36
CA GLY A 97 -15.20 -14.56 -13.63
C GLY A 97 -15.22 -15.51 -12.45
N LYS A 98 -16.40 -16.07 -12.15
CA LYS A 98 -16.55 -17.14 -11.16
C LYS A 98 -16.11 -18.46 -11.79
N LEU A 99 -14.99 -19.01 -11.33
CA LEU A 99 -14.51 -20.33 -11.78
C LEU A 99 -15.24 -21.49 -11.09
N GLY A 100 -15.81 -21.27 -9.91
CA GLY A 100 -16.51 -22.28 -9.13
C GLY A 100 -16.94 -21.78 -7.75
N GLY A 101 -17.41 -22.69 -6.90
CA GLY A 101 -17.88 -22.40 -5.54
C GLY A 101 -19.35 -22.00 -5.43
N PRO A 102 -19.86 -21.71 -4.22
CA PRO A 102 -21.25 -21.31 -3.98
C PRO A 102 -21.62 -20.00 -4.69
N ASP A 103 -22.91 -19.81 -5.00
CA ASP A 103 -23.43 -18.53 -5.51
C ASP A 103 -23.53 -17.49 -4.40
N GLU A 104 -23.83 -17.93 -3.17
CA GLU A 104 -23.76 -17.08 -2.00
C GLU A 104 -22.29 -16.90 -1.57
N ASN A 105 -21.58 -16.04 -2.30
CA ASN A 105 -20.22 -15.63 -1.98
C ASN A 105 -19.98 -14.19 -2.47
N ARG A 106 -18.90 -13.56 -2.01
CA ARG A 106 -18.56 -12.16 -2.32
C ARG A 106 -17.19 -12.09 -2.97
N ILE A 107 -17.14 -11.37 -4.09
CA ILE A 107 -15.89 -10.98 -4.76
C ILE A 107 -16.00 -9.52 -5.18
N GLY A 108 -14.88 -8.81 -5.22
CA GLY A 108 -14.88 -7.41 -5.62
C GLY A 108 -13.51 -6.75 -5.48
N LEU A 109 -13.47 -5.48 -5.86
CA LEU A 109 -12.30 -4.62 -5.71
C LEU A 109 -12.25 -4.01 -4.31
N LEU A 110 -11.04 -3.90 -3.76
CA LEU A 110 -10.75 -3.20 -2.53
C LEU A 110 -9.89 -1.97 -2.83
N CYS A 111 -10.38 -0.79 -2.48
CA CYS A 111 -9.68 0.48 -2.68
C CYS A 111 -9.11 0.99 -1.36
N ARG A 112 -8.00 1.73 -1.44
CA ARG A 112 -7.35 2.40 -0.29
C ARG A 112 -7.05 1.45 0.88
N TYR A 113 -6.73 0.19 0.58
CA TYR A 113 -6.24 -0.74 1.58
C TYR A 113 -4.91 -0.23 2.14
N ASN A 114 -4.83 -0.17 3.47
CA ASN A 114 -3.61 0.11 4.20
C ASN A 114 -3.40 -1.06 5.18
N GLY A 115 -2.21 -1.65 5.14
CA GLY A 115 -1.82 -2.79 5.97
C GLY A 115 -1.40 -2.39 7.37
#